data_AF-A0A654D8G8-F1
#
_entry.id   AF-A0A654D8G8-F1
#
_cell.length_a   1.000
_cell.length_b   1.000
_cell.length_c   1.000
_cell.angle_alpha   90.00
_cell.angle_beta   90.00
_cell.angle_gamma   90.00
#
_symmetry.space_group_name_H-M   'P 1'
#
loop_
_entity.id
_entity.type
_entity.pdbx_description
1 polymer ?
#
loop_
_entity_poly.entity_id
_entity_poly.type
_entity_poly.pdbx_seq_one_letter_code
_entity_poly.pdbx_strand_id
1 'polypeptide(L)'
;MPIRPENRWLYPIDWRQLSDVIRFDRAGARCEHCSRPHMRRVAHLGDGRWWDAEATCWRSARGKRITLKGDFILKSVRTTYVVLACAHLDHDPGNSMPGNLAALCQRCHMLHDAAEHRWQRWWNVFRLRAIRDLYEDPRVTRERGAR
;
A
#
# COMPACT_ATOMS: atom_id res chain seq x y z
N MET A 1 3.56 -4.37 3.38
CA MET A 1 3.13 -5.74 2.99
C MET A 1 4.30 -6.67 3.22
N PRO A 2 4.10 -7.91 3.72
CA PRO A 2 5.16 -8.91 3.73
C PRO A 2 5.61 -9.21 2.29
N ILE A 3 6.91 -9.42 2.08
CA ILE A 3 7.45 -9.84 0.78
C ILE A 3 6.92 -11.25 0.51
N ARG A 4 6.30 -11.46 -0.65
CA ARG A 4 5.82 -12.79 -1.03
C ARG A 4 7.02 -13.75 -1.17
N PRO A 5 6.93 -15.01 -0.71
CA PRO A 5 8.02 -15.97 -0.82
C PRO A 5 8.56 -16.07 -2.25
N GLU A 6 7.68 -16.07 -3.25
CA GLU A 6 8.01 -16.12 -4.68
C GLU A 6 8.66 -14.85 -5.23
N ASN A 7 8.77 -13.77 -4.46
CA ASN A 7 9.44 -12.55 -4.90
C ASN A 7 10.76 -12.32 -4.16
N ARG A 8 11.09 -13.14 -3.15
CA ARG A 8 12.21 -12.85 -2.23
C ARG A 8 13.56 -12.69 -2.94
N TRP A 9 13.78 -13.41 -4.03
CA TRP A 9 15.02 -13.36 -4.81
C TRP A 9 15.14 -12.12 -5.70
N LEU A 10 14.05 -11.38 -5.94
CA LEU A 10 14.07 -10.13 -6.72
C LEU A 10 14.59 -8.95 -5.88
N TYR A 11 14.54 -9.10 -4.55
CA TYR A 11 15.02 -8.10 -3.62
C TYR A 11 16.53 -8.28 -3.40
N PRO A 12 17.29 -7.18 -3.29
CA PRO A 12 18.71 -7.27 -3.02
C PRO A 12 18.96 -7.84 -1.61
N ILE A 13 20.15 -8.44 -1.42
CA ILE A 13 20.51 -9.12 -0.16
C ILE A 13 20.45 -8.18 1.05
N ASP A 14 20.73 -6.90 0.84
CA ASP A 14 20.74 -5.80 1.81
C ASP A 14 19.40 -5.03 1.84
N TRP A 15 18.30 -5.63 1.35
CA TRP A 15 16.99 -4.98 1.32
C TRP A 15 16.57 -4.35 2.65
N ARG A 16 16.89 -5.00 3.78
CA ARG A 16 16.54 -4.47 5.09
C ARG A 16 17.21 -3.12 5.34
N GLN A 17 18.49 -3.00 5.05
CA GLN A 17 19.28 -1.78 5.18
C GLN A 17 18.76 -0.70 4.21
N LEU A 18 18.55 -1.06 2.94
CA LEU A 18 18.01 -0.15 1.94
C LEU A 18 16.64 0.40 2.35
N SER A 19 15.73 -0.48 2.78
CA SER A 19 14.40 -0.11 3.27
C SER A 19 14.45 0.78 4.52
N ASP A 20 15.43 0.58 5.42
CA ASP A 20 15.64 1.42 6.59
C ASP A 20 16.14 2.82 6.18
N VAL A 21 17.11 2.90 5.27
CA VAL A 21 17.59 4.18 4.71
C VAL A 21 16.46 4.98 4.07
N ILE A 22 15.61 4.33 3.27
CA ILE A 22 14.47 4.99 2.62
C ILE A 22 13.47 5.49 3.67
N ARG A 23 13.11 4.66 4.66
CA ARG A 23 12.04 4.97 5.63
C ARG A 23 12.45 5.93 6.73
N PHE A 24 13.68 5.83 7.21
CA PHE A 24 14.10 6.49 8.44
C PHE A 24 15.09 7.61 8.18
N ASP A 25 16.05 7.40 7.27
CA ASP A 25 17.05 8.42 6.97
C ASP A 25 16.51 9.43 5.96
N ARG A 26 16.12 8.97 4.75
CA ARG A 26 15.61 9.85 3.70
C ARG A 26 14.27 10.47 4.07
N ALA A 27 13.32 9.64 4.48
CA ALA A 27 11.96 10.10 4.77
C ALA A 27 11.78 10.64 6.20
N GLY A 28 12.83 10.59 7.04
CA GLY A 28 12.78 11.11 8.41
C GLY A 28 11.70 10.45 9.28
N ALA A 29 11.47 9.15 9.08
CA ALA A 29 10.39 8.39 9.72
C ALA A 29 8.99 8.95 9.46
N ARG A 30 8.76 9.57 8.29
CA ARG A 30 7.43 10.07 7.86
C ARG A 30 7.04 9.51 6.51
N CYS A 31 5.75 9.36 6.28
CA CYS A 31 5.23 8.99 4.96
C CYS A 31 5.53 10.10 3.94
N GLU A 32 6.18 9.78 2.83
CA GLU A 32 6.54 10.76 1.79
C GLU A 32 5.32 11.33 1.05
N HIS A 33 4.16 10.66 1.11
CA HIS A 33 2.92 11.14 0.48
C HIS A 33 2.02 11.98 1.39
N CYS A 34 2.00 11.71 2.71
CA CYS A 34 1.03 12.36 3.61
C CYS A 34 1.62 12.88 4.93
N SER A 35 2.93 12.71 5.12
CA SER A 35 3.70 13.16 6.29
C SER A 35 3.33 12.51 7.63
N ARG A 36 2.47 11.48 7.63
CA ARG A 36 2.14 10.74 8.85
C ARG A 36 3.41 10.11 9.47
N PRO A 37 3.67 10.33 10.76
CA PRO A 37 4.88 9.81 11.41
C PRO A 37 4.79 8.30 11.70
N HIS A 38 5.91 7.61 11.60
CA HIS A 38 6.06 6.19 11.91
C HIS A 38 5.83 5.90 13.40
N MET A 39 5.24 4.75 13.72
CA MET A 39 4.99 4.26 15.09
C MET A 39 4.19 5.22 15.98
N ARG A 40 3.36 6.08 15.37
CA ARG A 40 2.46 6.99 16.11
C ARG A 40 1.00 6.63 15.86
N ARG A 41 0.16 6.88 16.86
CA ARG A 41 -1.30 6.89 16.69
C ARG A 41 -1.72 8.26 16.18
N VAL A 42 -2.42 8.30 15.05
CA VAL A 42 -2.95 9.54 14.45
C VAL A 42 -4.47 9.51 14.40
N ALA A 43 -5.09 10.62 14.76
CA ALA A 43 -6.52 10.84 14.59
C ALA A 43 -6.81 11.29 13.14
N HIS A 44 -7.86 10.76 12.52
CA HIS A 44 -8.24 11.06 11.15
C HIS A 44 -9.74 10.96 10.91
N LEU A 45 -10.21 11.64 9.86
CA LEU A 45 -11.64 11.73 9.51
C LEU A 45 -12.12 10.61 8.56
N GLY A 46 -11.21 9.71 8.15
CA GLY A 46 -11.53 8.56 7.30
C GLY A 46 -11.35 8.82 5.79
N ASP A 47 -11.52 10.06 5.35
CA ASP A 47 -11.23 10.50 3.97
C ASP A 47 -9.72 10.67 3.69
N GLY A 48 -8.90 10.69 4.73
CA GLY A 48 -7.45 10.86 4.68
C GLY A 48 -6.95 12.10 5.40
N ARG A 49 -7.82 13.08 5.70
CA ARG A 49 -7.48 14.20 6.57
C ARG A 49 -7.13 13.70 7.96
N TRP A 50 -6.08 14.24 8.54
CA TRP A 50 -5.55 13.77 9.83
C TRP A 50 -4.97 14.91 10.66
N TRP A 51 -5.00 14.74 11.98
CA TRP A 51 -4.46 15.70 12.93
C TRP A 51 -2.98 15.43 13.17
N ASP A 52 -2.15 16.42 12.85
CA ASP A 52 -0.74 16.46 13.20
C ASP A 52 -0.59 17.10 14.58
N ALA A 53 -0.32 16.26 15.59
CA ALA A 53 -0.18 16.69 16.97
C ALA A 53 1.11 17.51 17.21
N GLU A 54 2.17 17.28 16.43
CA GLU A 54 3.44 18.00 16.58
C GLU A 54 3.35 19.40 16.00
N ALA A 55 2.72 19.53 14.82
CA ALA A 55 2.49 20.82 14.18
C ALA A 55 1.19 21.50 14.65
N THR A 56 0.42 20.88 15.54
CA THR A 56 -0.89 21.35 16.04
C THR A 56 -1.83 21.78 14.91
N CYS A 57 -1.91 20.98 13.84
CA CYS A 57 -2.69 21.36 12.66
C CYS A 57 -3.35 20.17 11.97
N TRP A 58 -4.41 20.45 11.21
CA TRP A 58 -4.98 19.46 10.30
C TRP A 58 -4.16 19.39 9.02
N ARG A 59 -3.99 18.18 8.50
CA ARG A 59 -3.38 17.91 7.20
C ARG A 59 -4.36 17.21 6.28
N SER A 60 -4.24 17.51 4.99
CA SER A 60 -4.98 16.84 3.92
C SER A 60 -4.49 15.40 3.73
N ALA A 61 -5.20 14.64 2.88
CA ALA A 61 -4.80 13.31 2.46
C ALA A 61 -3.40 13.23 1.81
N ARG A 62 -2.87 14.36 1.32
CA ARG A 62 -1.53 14.52 0.73
C ARG A 62 -0.54 15.27 1.64
N GLY A 63 -0.85 15.39 2.94
CA GLY A 63 0.06 15.99 3.93
C GLY A 63 0.11 17.52 3.97
N LYS A 64 -0.52 18.23 3.01
CA LYS A 64 -0.62 19.70 3.06
C LYS A 64 -1.41 20.17 4.29
N ARG A 65 -0.92 21.19 5.00
CA ARG A 65 -1.65 21.85 6.10
C ARG A 65 -2.96 22.43 5.58
N ILE A 66 -4.03 22.24 6.33
CA ILE A 66 -5.38 22.73 6.01
C ILE A 66 -6.06 23.27 7.27
N THR A 67 -7.01 24.17 7.05
CA THR A 67 -8.03 24.52 8.05
C THR A 67 -9.27 23.68 7.76
N LEU A 68 -9.84 23.02 8.78
CA LEU A 68 -11.15 22.39 8.63
C LEU A 68 -12.20 23.49 8.54
N LYS A 69 -12.89 23.56 7.39
CA LYS A 69 -14.09 24.40 7.24
C LYS A 69 -15.31 23.55 7.64
N GLY A 70 -16.10 24.06 8.58
CA GLY A 70 -17.29 23.41 9.12
C GLY A 70 -17.00 22.46 10.28
N ASP A 71 -18.06 22.11 11.01
CA ASP A 71 -18.00 21.14 12.09
C ASP A 71 -17.76 19.74 11.54
N PHE A 72 -16.99 18.94 12.27
CA PHE A 72 -16.93 17.51 12.07
C PHE A 72 -17.53 16.82 13.29
N ILE A 73 -18.21 15.71 13.05
CA ILE A 73 -18.81 14.94 14.15
C ILE A 73 -17.66 14.23 14.87
N LEU A 74 -17.44 14.50 16.16
CA LEU A 74 -16.39 13.84 16.96
C LEU A 74 -16.47 12.30 16.89
N LYS A 75 -17.69 11.74 16.82
CA LYS A 75 -17.93 10.29 16.63
C LYS A 75 -17.33 9.72 15.33
N SER A 76 -17.08 10.56 14.32
CA SER A 76 -16.47 10.14 13.04
C SER A 76 -14.95 10.03 13.10
N VAL A 77 -14.32 10.62 14.13
CA VAL A 77 -12.87 10.61 14.29
C VAL A 77 -12.43 9.19 14.64
N ARG A 78 -11.51 8.66 13.84
CA ARG A 78 -10.90 7.35 14.05
C ARG A 78 -9.41 7.52 14.32
N THR A 79 -8.84 6.55 15.02
CA THR A 79 -7.40 6.52 15.31
C THR A 79 -6.77 5.33 14.60
N THR A 80 -5.63 5.56 13.95
CA THR A 80 -4.84 4.49 13.32
C THR A 80 -3.42 4.53 13.85
N TYR A 81 -2.85 3.36 14.16
CA TYR A 81 -1.42 3.21 14.40
C TYR A 81 -0.66 3.15 13.09
N VAL A 82 0.24 4.10 12.86
CA VAL A 82 0.93 4.28 11.59
C VAL A 82 2.20 3.44 11.55
N VAL A 83 2.32 2.63 10.51
CA VAL A 83 3.52 1.85 10.17
C VAL A 83 3.90 2.20 8.74
N LEU A 84 5.20 2.44 8.52
CA LEU A 84 5.76 2.75 7.21
C LEU A 84 6.33 1.48 6.59
N ALA A 85 6.06 1.29 5.32
CA ALA A 85 6.67 0.29 4.46
C ALA A 85 7.44 1.00 3.34
N CYS A 86 8.48 0.34 2.84
CA CYS A 86 9.15 0.73 1.61
C CYS A 86 8.38 0.13 0.43
N ALA A 87 8.05 0.97 -0.55
CA ALA A 87 7.20 0.65 -1.70
C ALA A 87 7.96 0.89 -3.00
N HIS A 88 7.77 0.02 -3.99
CA HIS A 88 8.22 0.24 -5.36
C HIS A 88 7.19 1.11 -6.09
N LEU A 89 7.64 2.23 -6.68
CA LEU A 89 6.75 3.19 -7.34
C LEU A 89 6.21 2.66 -8.67
N ASP A 90 6.96 1.80 -9.34
CA ASP A 90 6.60 1.11 -10.59
C ASP A 90 5.94 -0.27 -10.38
N HIS A 91 5.71 -0.67 -9.12
CA HIS A 91 5.21 -2.00 -8.73
C HIS A 91 6.12 -3.19 -9.09
N ASP A 92 7.33 -2.95 -9.62
CA ASP A 92 8.30 -4.00 -9.94
C ASP A 92 9.22 -4.28 -8.73
N PRO A 93 9.11 -5.45 -8.07
CA PRO A 93 9.99 -5.81 -6.96
C PRO A 93 11.47 -5.98 -7.35
N GLY A 94 11.79 -6.11 -8.64
CA GLY A 94 13.17 -6.17 -9.13
C GLY A 94 13.87 -4.81 -9.24
N ASN A 95 13.11 -3.71 -9.27
CA ASN A 95 13.66 -2.36 -9.42
C ASN A 95 13.88 -1.68 -8.06
N SER A 96 14.91 -2.12 -7.33
CA SER A 96 15.27 -1.56 -6.02
C SER A 96 16.11 -0.28 -6.08
N MET A 97 16.11 0.46 -7.20
CA MET A 97 16.84 1.73 -7.27
C MET A 97 16.26 2.74 -6.26
N PRO A 98 17.08 3.47 -5.48
CA PRO A 98 16.58 4.36 -4.44
C PRO A 98 15.54 5.38 -4.92
N GLY A 99 15.65 5.86 -6.17
CA GLY A 99 14.68 6.77 -6.78
C GLY A 99 13.32 6.15 -7.10
N ASN A 100 13.24 4.83 -7.25
CA ASN A 100 12.01 4.07 -7.45
C ASN A 100 11.36 3.64 -6.12
N LEU A 101 12.03 3.83 -4.99
CA LEU A 101 11.51 3.45 -3.68
C LEU A 101 10.84 4.63 -2.99
N ALA A 102 9.81 4.36 -2.20
CA ALA A 102 9.13 5.35 -1.36
C ALA A 102 8.74 4.80 0.01
N ALA A 103 8.85 5.64 1.05
CA ALA A 103 8.38 5.37 2.40
C ALA A 103 6.90 5.74 2.53
N LEU A 104 6.01 4.74 2.52
CA LEU A 104 4.57 4.96 2.53
C LEU A 104 3.93 4.36 3.79
N CYS A 105 2.98 5.09 4.38
CA CYS A 105 2.12 4.56 5.44
C CYS A 105 1.09 3.57 4.87
N GLN A 106 0.45 2.76 5.72
CA GLN A 106 -0.49 1.73 5.28
C GLN A 106 -1.57 2.27 4.33
N ARG A 107 -2.13 3.46 4.62
CA ARG A 107 -3.14 4.10 3.75
C ARG A 107 -2.58 4.46 2.38
N CYS A 108 -1.47 5.20 2.33
CA CYS A 108 -0.88 5.64 1.07
C CYS A 108 -0.38 4.46 0.23
N HIS A 109 0.17 3.44 0.89
CA HIS A 109 0.59 2.21 0.25
C HIS A 109 -0.60 1.47 -0.40
N MET A 110 -1.70 1.26 0.35
CA MET A 110 -2.90 0.60 -0.20
C MET A 110 -3.52 1.36 -1.38
N LEU A 111 -3.46 2.70 -1.36
CA LEU A 111 -3.94 3.52 -2.48
C LEU A 111 -3.03 3.41 -3.70
N HIS A 112 -1.71 3.42 -3.50
CA HIS A 112 -0.72 3.23 -4.56
C HIS A 112 -0.88 1.87 -5.24
N ASP A 113 -1.05 0.81 -4.46
CA ASP A 113 -1.17 -0.55 -4.97
C ASP A 113 -2.58 -0.89 -5.49
N ALA A 114 -3.56 0.02 -5.37
CA ALA A 114 -4.97 -0.35 -5.57
C ALA A 114 -5.27 -0.83 -7.00
N ALA A 115 -4.67 -0.21 -8.01
CA ALA A 115 -4.84 -0.61 -9.41
C ALA A 115 -4.16 -1.95 -9.69
N GLU A 116 -2.92 -2.10 -9.25
CA GLU A 116 -2.15 -3.33 -9.39
C GLU A 116 -2.83 -4.51 -8.69
N HIS A 117 -3.31 -4.32 -7.46
CA HIS A 117 -4.08 -5.33 -6.75
C HIS A 117 -5.41 -5.69 -7.43
N ARG A 118 -6.04 -4.78 -8.18
CA ARG A 118 -7.22 -5.13 -9.01
C ARG A 118 -6.80 -6.00 -10.20
N TRP A 119 -5.73 -5.60 -10.89
CA TRP A 119 -5.21 -6.34 -12.03
C TRP A 119 -4.74 -7.75 -11.63
N GLN A 120 -3.93 -7.88 -10.57
CA GLN A 120 -3.46 -9.18 -10.07
C GLN A 120 -4.61 -10.09 -9.65
N ARG A 121 -5.64 -9.56 -8.97
CA ARG A 121 -6.83 -10.36 -8.60
C ARG A 121 -7.54 -10.89 -9.82
N TRP A 122 -7.73 -10.06 -10.84
CA TRP A 122 -8.32 -10.48 -12.11
C TRP A 122 -7.45 -11.52 -12.81
N TRP A 123 -6.15 -11.24 -12.99
CA TRP A 123 -5.21 -12.11 -13.69
C TRP A 123 -5.10 -13.49 -13.04
N ASN A 124 -5.07 -13.55 -11.71
CA ASN A 124 -5.01 -14.81 -10.97
C ASN A 124 -6.23 -15.69 -11.22
N VAL A 125 -7.42 -15.11 -11.32
CA VAL A 125 -8.64 -15.85 -11.66
C VAL A 125 -8.66 -16.23 -13.14
N PHE A 126 -8.32 -15.29 -14.01
CA PHE A 126 -8.31 -15.48 -15.46
C PHE A 126 -7.35 -16.58 -15.88
N ARG A 127 -6.08 -16.54 -15.45
CA ARG A 127 -5.04 -17.51 -15.85
C ARG A 127 -5.42 -18.95 -15.49
N LEU A 128 -6.04 -19.15 -14.33
CA LEU A 128 -6.47 -20.47 -13.88
C LEU A 128 -7.62 -21.02 -14.72
N ARG A 129 -8.54 -20.15 -15.15
CA ARG A 129 -9.62 -20.52 -16.07
C ARG A 129 -9.06 -20.83 -17.46
N ALA A 130 -8.22 -19.95 -18.00
CA ALA A 130 -7.63 -20.12 -19.32
C ALA A 130 -6.81 -21.42 -19.46
N ILE A 131 -6.03 -21.79 -18.42
CA ILE A 131 -5.30 -23.07 -18.41
C ILE A 131 -6.26 -24.26 -18.47
N ARG A 132 -7.37 -24.21 -17.71
CA ARG A 132 -8.37 -25.27 -17.74
C ARG A 132 -9.06 -25.35 -19.09
N ASP A 133 -9.49 -24.22 -19.64
CA ASP A 133 -10.17 -24.19 -20.94
C ASP A 133 -9.29 -24.78 -22.05
N LEU A 134 -7.97 -24.62 -21.97
CA LEU A 134 -7.04 -25.12 -22.98
C LEU A 134 -6.63 -26.59 -22.78
N TYR A 135 -6.50 -27.06 -21.53
CA TYR A 135 -5.87 -28.36 -21.21
C TYR A 135 -6.74 -29.36 -20.45
N GLU A 136 -7.95 -28.99 -20.01
CA GLU A 136 -8.82 -29.90 -19.28
C GLU A 136 -9.53 -30.90 -20.20
N ASP A 137 -9.64 -32.16 -19.76
CA ASP A 137 -10.35 -33.19 -20.51
C ASP A 137 -11.80 -32.75 -20.82
N PRO A 138 -12.25 -32.80 -22.09
CA PRO A 138 -13.58 -32.34 -22.47
C PRO A 138 -14.74 -32.97 -21.67
N ARG A 139 -14.58 -34.20 -21.17
CA ARG A 139 -15.59 -34.88 -20.35
C ARG A 139 -15.75 -34.20 -18.99
N VAL A 140 -14.64 -33.86 -18.34
CA VAL A 140 -14.61 -33.16 -17.05
C VAL A 140 -15.20 -31.76 -17.21
N THR A 141 -14.84 -31.05 -18.28
CA THR A 141 -15.41 -29.74 -18.61
C THR A 141 -16.94 -29.81 -18.77
N ARG A 142 -17.45 -30.82 -19.49
CA ARG A 142 -18.89 -31.03 -19.69
C ARG A 142 -19.63 -31.30 -18.38
N GLU A 143 -19.08 -32.14 -17.50
CA GLU A 143 -19.69 -32.44 -16.20
C GLU A 143 -19.80 -31.22 -15.29
N ARG A 144 -18.82 -30.31 -15.33
CA ARG A 144 -18.86 -29.07 -14.57
C ARG A 144 -19.88 -28.08 -15.11
N GLY A 145 -19.99 -27.94 -16.44
CA GLY A 145 -20.95 -27.02 -17.07
C GLY A 145 -22.41 -27.45 -16.91
N ALA A 146 -22.66 -28.71 -16.56
CA ALA A 146 -23.99 -29.25 -16.28
C ALA A 146 -24.46 -29.03 -14.83
N ARG A 147 -23.63 -28.43 -13.96
CA ARG A 147 -23.95 -28.06 -12.58
C ARG A 147 -24.19 -26.56 -12.46
#